data_AF-A0A0T6ZRU7-F1
#
_entry.id   AF-A0A0T6ZRU7-F1
#
_cell.length_a   1.000
_cell.length_b   1.000
_cell.length_c   1.000
_cell.angle_alpha   90.00
_cell.angle_beta   90.00
_cell.angle_gamma   90.00
#
_symmetry.space_group_name_H-M   'P 1'
#
loop_
_entity.id
_entity.type
_entity.pdbx_description
1 polymer ?
#
loop_
_entity_poly.entity_id
_entity_poly.type
_entity_poly.pdbx_seq_one_letter_code
_entity_poly.pdbx_strand_id
1 'polypeptide(L)'
;MTNDSANLPFGGSKTVDPATGFDDADLDFWEPEDEANLELGEANEHGADDRGYDDPAHPDDEPADPDEDAAANDDADFLVVLKGGEEVPFSELKLGYMRDRDYRHKTQDIANRGRALEGMANRVAQSANAFANLIASQIPPEPPEHMAALDPDGYRRQWALHQVGLNRIDEILSIAEAPATVVDALSEAASDEQLQAENAKLVEAFPETADDEGRLSFFAGAFDVAEALGFSEAEVREVTDHRLFKLAHYARLGLAAEQAKKRAMSKLNRAPATVARPRPAARAEQAPRQSREAMQRLSKSGSIRDAMGVDFD
;
A
#
# COMPACT_ATOMS: atom_id res chain seq x y z
N MET A 1 33.13 9.84 14.39
CA MET A 1 32.16 9.71 13.29
C MET A 1 32.65 8.61 12.36
N THR A 2 32.24 7.37 12.63
CA THR A 2 32.56 6.19 11.84
C THR A 2 31.24 5.67 11.29
N ASN A 3 31.06 5.82 9.98
CA ASN A 3 29.88 5.33 9.27
C ASN A 3 29.94 3.80 9.23
N ASP A 4 29.07 3.16 9.99
CA ASP A 4 28.89 1.71 9.96
C ASP A 4 27.92 1.38 8.81
N SER A 5 28.47 1.20 7.61
CA SER A 5 27.70 0.78 6.44
C SER A 5 27.50 -0.74 6.49
N ALA A 6 26.25 -1.18 6.64
CA ALA A 6 25.84 -2.58 6.78
C ALA A 6 25.90 -3.43 5.49
N ASN A 7 26.69 -3.04 4.48
CA ASN A 7 26.85 -3.84 3.26
C ASN A 7 28.31 -3.82 2.79
N LEU A 8 28.95 -4.99 2.85
CA LEU A 8 30.32 -5.19 2.38
C LEU A 8 30.34 -5.46 0.86
N PRO A 9 31.40 -5.04 0.14
CA PRO A 9 31.49 -5.07 -1.33
C PRO A 9 31.67 -6.46 -1.95
N PHE A 10 31.71 -7.52 -1.13
CA PHE A 10 31.60 -8.91 -1.57
C PHE A 10 30.43 -9.52 -0.80
N GLY A 11 29.34 -9.81 -1.52
CA GLY A 11 28.04 -10.17 -0.98
C GLY A 11 28.10 -11.17 0.19
N GLY A 12 27.65 -10.68 1.35
CA GLY A 12 27.44 -11.41 2.58
C GLY A 12 26.92 -10.41 3.62
N SER A 13 25.67 -10.53 4.03
CA SER A 13 25.20 -9.83 5.23
C SER A 13 26.01 -10.39 6.41
N LYS A 14 26.39 -9.53 7.37
CA LYS A 14 26.86 -10.03 8.67
C LYS A 14 25.75 -10.93 9.22
N THR A 15 25.99 -12.23 9.28
CA THR A 15 25.18 -13.14 10.06
C THR A 15 25.28 -12.69 11.51
N VAL A 16 24.17 -12.23 12.06
CA VAL A 16 24.02 -12.05 13.50
C VAL A 16 24.12 -13.45 14.09
N ASP A 17 25.13 -13.69 14.92
CA ASP A 17 25.23 -14.95 15.66
C ASP A 17 23.94 -15.14 16.49
N PRO A 18 23.30 -16.32 16.47
CA PRO A 18 22.13 -16.55 17.30
C PRO A 18 22.55 -16.44 18.77
N ALA A 19 21.92 -15.52 19.52
CA ALA A 19 22.13 -15.38 20.94
C ALA A 19 21.75 -16.69 21.66
N THR A 20 22.73 -17.46 22.10
CA THR A 20 22.54 -18.69 22.89
C THR A 20 22.64 -18.43 24.39
N GLY A 21 21.95 -17.39 24.88
CA GLY A 21 21.89 -17.06 26.30
C GLY A 21 20.53 -16.47 26.64
N PHE A 22 19.80 -17.12 27.55
CA PHE A 22 18.46 -16.71 28.01
C PHE A 22 18.48 -15.53 29.00
N ASP A 23 19.61 -14.85 29.19
CA ASP A 23 19.82 -13.90 30.31
C ASP A 23 20.28 -12.49 29.89
N ASP A 24 20.24 -12.13 28.60
CA ASP A 24 20.76 -10.83 28.14
C ASP A 24 19.77 -10.06 27.26
N ALA A 25 18.54 -9.95 27.76
CA ALA A 25 17.50 -9.09 27.22
C ALA A 25 17.04 -8.12 28.32
N ASP A 26 17.73 -6.99 28.46
CA ASP A 26 17.21 -5.81 29.16
C ASP A 26 16.00 -5.28 28.36
N LEU A 27 14.83 -5.84 28.64
CA LEU A 27 13.54 -5.39 28.14
C LEU A 27 12.77 -4.78 29.30
N ASP A 28 12.92 -3.47 29.49
CA ASP A 28 12.07 -2.69 30.40
C ASP A 28 10.64 -2.64 29.83
N PHE A 29 9.83 -3.63 30.20
CA PHE A 29 8.40 -3.65 29.95
C PHE A 29 7.70 -2.95 31.12
N TRP A 30 6.98 -1.86 30.82
CA TRP A 30 6.22 -1.11 31.81
C TRP A 30 4.92 -1.86 32.12
N GLU A 31 4.87 -2.51 33.28
CA GLU A 31 3.71 -3.20 33.84
C GLU A 31 3.09 -2.33 34.95
N PRO A 32 1.81 -1.92 34.86
CA PRO A 32 1.10 -1.39 36.03
C PRO A 32 0.60 -2.57 36.85
N GLU A 33 1.22 -2.78 38.02
CA GLU A 33 0.68 -3.60 39.10
C GLU A 33 -0.62 -2.98 39.60
N ASP A 34 -1.69 -3.77 39.72
CA ASP A 34 -2.54 -3.74 40.92
C ASP A 34 -3.39 -5.01 41.01
N GLU A 35 -3.13 -5.73 42.10
CA GLU A 35 -3.83 -6.91 42.58
C GLU A 35 -5.26 -6.58 43.04
N ALA A 36 -6.24 -7.37 42.62
CA ALA A 36 -7.48 -7.56 43.36
C ALA A 36 -7.99 -9.00 43.19
N ASN A 37 -7.41 -9.88 44.00
CA ASN A 37 -8.03 -11.03 44.67
C ASN A 37 -9.56 -11.17 44.49
N LEU A 38 -10.04 -12.33 43.98
CA LEU A 38 -11.30 -12.96 44.40
C LEU A 38 -11.35 -14.44 43.95
N GLU A 39 -11.31 -15.29 44.98
CA GLU A 39 -11.64 -16.71 45.11
C GLU A 39 -12.32 -17.48 43.95
N LEU A 40 -11.72 -18.64 43.65
CA LEU A 40 -12.33 -19.78 42.98
C LEU A 40 -13.40 -20.44 43.88
N GLY A 41 -14.64 -20.55 43.38
CA GLY A 41 -15.70 -21.39 43.94
C GLY A 41 -16.36 -22.23 42.84
N GLU A 42 -16.24 -23.55 42.97
CA GLU A 42 -16.86 -24.58 42.12
C GLU A 42 -18.38 -24.76 42.33
N ALA A 43 -18.98 -25.47 41.37
CA ALA A 43 -20.31 -26.12 41.34
C ALA A 43 -21.46 -25.22 40.83
N ASN A 44 -22.23 -25.60 39.79
CA ASN A 44 -22.98 -26.84 39.71
C ASN A 44 -23.56 -27.06 38.29
N GLU A 45 -23.72 -28.34 37.98
CA GLU A 45 -24.31 -28.96 36.80
C GLU A 45 -25.85 -28.97 36.93
N HIS A 46 -26.61 -28.54 35.91
CA HIS A 46 -27.98 -29.00 35.68
C HIS A 46 -28.34 -28.96 34.20
N GLY A 47 -28.84 -30.11 33.72
CA GLY A 47 -29.14 -30.39 32.32
C GLY A 47 -30.55 -30.03 31.85
N ALA A 48 -30.63 -29.98 30.52
CA ALA A 48 -31.74 -30.21 29.59
C ALA A 48 -33.20 -30.07 30.05
N ASP A 49 -33.94 -29.17 29.38
CA ASP A 49 -35.20 -29.54 28.72
C ASP A 49 -35.43 -28.71 27.44
N ASP A 50 -36.07 -29.38 26.50
CA ASP A 50 -36.41 -29.09 25.11
C ASP A 50 -37.73 -28.29 25.00
N ARG A 51 -37.87 -27.60 23.86
CA ARG A 51 -39.09 -27.03 23.23
C ARG A 51 -39.52 -25.60 23.53
N GLY A 52 -39.65 -24.85 22.44
CA GLY A 52 -40.65 -23.80 22.28
C GLY A 52 -40.14 -22.66 21.43
N TYR A 53 -40.49 -22.66 20.15
CA TYR A 53 -40.51 -21.44 19.34
C TYR A 53 -41.26 -20.34 20.09
N ASP A 54 -40.60 -19.22 20.36
CA ASP A 54 -41.24 -17.92 20.35
C ASP A 54 -40.23 -16.91 19.82
N ASP A 55 -40.62 -16.29 18.71
CA ASP A 55 -39.94 -15.18 18.06
C ASP A 55 -40.11 -13.95 18.98
N PRO A 56 -39.07 -13.44 19.67
CA PRO A 56 -39.20 -12.13 20.26
C PRO A 56 -39.04 -11.16 19.09
N ALA A 57 -40.20 -10.69 18.65
CA ALA A 57 -40.36 -9.46 17.88
C ALA A 57 -39.15 -8.54 18.05
N HIS A 58 -38.55 -8.16 16.91
CA HIS A 58 -37.75 -6.96 16.82
C HIS A 58 -38.39 -5.88 17.71
N PRO A 59 -37.71 -5.38 18.76
CA PRO A 59 -38.01 -4.03 19.14
C PRO A 59 -37.64 -3.21 17.90
N ASP A 60 -38.65 -2.62 17.27
CA ASP A 60 -38.48 -1.32 16.61
C ASP A 60 -37.79 -0.43 17.66
N ASP A 61 -36.46 -0.43 17.66
CA ASP A 61 -35.68 0.69 18.18
C ASP A 61 -35.84 1.80 17.13
N GLU A 62 -37.05 2.36 17.08
CA GLU A 62 -37.22 3.76 16.71
C GLU A 62 -36.20 4.53 17.57
N PRO A 63 -35.38 5.40 16.97
CA PRO A 63 -34.53 6.26 17.77
C PRO A 63 -35.46 7.11 18.63
N ALA A 64 -35.48 6.83 19.93
CA ALA A 64 -36.05 7.72 20.92
C ALA A 64 -35.34 9.07 20.72
N ASP A 65 -36.09 10.07 20.25
CA ASP A 65 -35.70 11.46 20.27
C ASP A 65 -35.24 11.75 21.71
N PRO A 66 -33.98 12.13 21.95
CA PRO A 66 -33.56 12.45 23.30
C PRO A 66 -34.33 13.70 23.74
N ASP A 67 -35.10 13.53 24.81
CA ASP A 67 -35.88 14.55 25.48
C ASP A 67 -35.20 15.93 25.43
N GLU A 68 -35.98 16.92 24.99
CA GLU A 68 -35.70 18.35 25.09
C GLU A 68 -35.57 18.78 26.56
N ASP A 69 -34.48 18.42 27.22
CA ASP A 69 -34.02 19.14 28.40
C ASP A 69 -33.18 20.33 27.92
N ALA A 70 -33.86 21.46 27.88
CA ALA A 70 -33.32 22.81 27.74
C ALA A 70 -32.36 23.13 28.90
N ALA A 71 -31.15 22.57 28.87
CA ALA A 71 -29.97 23.16 29.47
C ALA A 71 -29.31 24.05 28.42
N ALA A 72 -29.28 25.35 28.69
CA ALA A 72 -28.65 26.37 27.86
C ALA A 72 -27.25 25.93 27.39
N ASN A 73 -27.12 25.66 26.09
CA ASN A 73 -25.83 25.43 25.42
C ASN A 73 -25.11 26.77 25.25
N ASP A 74 -24.43 27.24 26.30
CA ASP A 74 -23.43 28.32 26.21
C ASP A 74 -22.03 27.78 25.81
N ASP A 75 -21.90 26.47 25.57
CA ASP A 75 -20.62 25.81 25.21
C ASP A 75 -20.40 25.62 23.69
N ALA A 76 -21.31 26.13 22.85
CA ALA A 76 -21.32 25.86 21.40
C ALA A 76 -20.29 26.66 20.57
N ASP A 77 -19.72 27.74 21.13
CA ASP A 77 -18.92 28.72 20.36
C ASP A 77 -17.41 28.67 20.65
N PHE A 78 -16.93 27.70 21.43
CA PHE A 78 -15.49 27.56 21.65
C PHE A 78 -14.80 27.02 20.39
N LEU A 79 -14.10 27.92 19.69
CA LEU A 79 -13.18 27.61 18.60
C LEU A 79 -11.92 26.95 19.17
N VAL A 80 -11.65 25.72 18.74
CA VAL A 80 -10.45 24.98 19.12
C VAL A 80 -9.44 25.10 17.99
N VAL A 81 -8.24 25.61 18.29
CA VAL A 81 -7.14 25.70 17.34
C VAL A 81 -6.42 24.35 17.26
N LEU A 82 -6.49 23.69 16.11
CA LEU A 82 -5.77 22.45 15.85
C LEU A 82 -4.26 22.71 15.67
N LYS A 83 -3.42 21.68 15.82
CA LYS A 83 -1.95 21.78 15.64
C LYS A 83 -1.52 22.33 14.26
N GLY A 84 -2.42 22.33 13.27
CA GLY A 84 -2.22 22.91 11.93
C GLY A 84 -2.61 24.38 11.79
N GLY A 85 -3.11 25.04 12.84
CA GLY A 85 -3.55 26.45 12.81
C GLY A 85 -4.98 26.66 12.30
N GLU A 86 -5.77 25.60 12.15
CA GLU A 86 -7.17 25.65 11.74
C GLU A 86 -8.07 25.75 12.98
N GLU A 87 -9.03 26.68 12.96
CA GLU A 87 -9.98 26.92 14.05
C GLU A 87 -11.31 26.22 13.74
N VAL A 88 -11.67 25.22 14.55
CA VAL A 88 -12.88 24.41 14.34
C VAL A 88 -13.76 24.51 15.58
N PRO A 89 -15.09 24.69 15.45
CA PRO A 89 -15.97 24.72 16.62
C PRO A 89 -15.94 23.37 17.34
N PHE A 90 -15.97 23.40 18.68
CA PHE A 90 -15.92 22.20 19.51
C PHE A 90 -17.04 21.18 19.19
N SER A 91 -18.20 21.67 18.77
CA SER A 91 -19.34 20.85 18.32
C SER A 91 -19.00 20.02 17.06
N GLU A 92 -18.27 20.60 16.10
CA GLU A 92 -17.83 19.91 14.88
C GLU A 92 -16.73 18.88 15.17
N LEU A 93 -15.83 19.15 16.13
CA LEU A 93 -14.84 18.17 16.58
C LEU A 93 -15.49 16.96 17.25
N LYS A 94 -16.49 17.19 18.13
CA LYS A 94 -17.24 16.11 18.78
C LYS A 94 -18.01 15.29 17.75
N LEU A 95 -18.68 15.96 16.79
CA LEU A 95 -19.42 15.29 15.72
C LEU A 95 -18.49 14.49 14.79
N GLY A 96 -17.34 15.05 14.43
CA GLY A 96 -16.31 14.37 13.64
C GLY A 96 -15.79 13.11 14.32
N TYR A 97 -15.49 13.18 15.62
CA TYR A 97 -15.07 12.01 16.40
C TYR A 97 -16.16 10.93 16.47
N MET A 98 -17.43 11.32 16.67
CA MET A 98 -18.55 10.37 16.69
C MET A 98 -18.75 9.69 15.34
N ARG A 99 -18.73 10.47 14.25
CA ARG A 99 -18.82 9.95 12.88
C ARG A 99 -17.67 9.00 12.58
N ASP A 100 -16.43 9.39 12.88
CA ASP A 100 -15.24 8.56 12.69
C ASP A 100 -15.33 7.22 13.44
N ARG A 101 -15.79 7.25 14.70
CA ARG A 101 -15.99 6.05 15.50
C ARG A 101 -17.05 5.15 14.84
N ASP A 102 -18.18 5.71 14.45
CA ASP A 102 -19.25 4.96 13.79
C ASP A 102 -18.81 4.39 12.44
N TYR A 103 -18.03 5.15 11.66
CA TYR A 103 -17.42 4.67 10.41
C TYR A 103 -16.47 3.51 10.66
N ARG A 104 -15.59 3.60 11.67
CA ARG A 104 -14.69 2.49 12.03
C ARG A 104 -15.46 1.25 12.43
N HIS A 105 -16.46 1.37 13.30
CA HIS A 105 -17.30 0.23 13.69
C HIS A 105 -18.04 -0.37 12.50
N LYS A 106 -18.73 0.45 11.69
CA LYS A 106 -19.45 -0.03 10.51
C LYS A 106 -18.53 -0.72 9.50
N THR A 107 -17.32 -0.18 9.29
CA THR A 107 -16.35 -0.79 8.37
C THR A 107 -15.85 -2.13 8.90
N GLN A 108 -15.56 -2.21 10.21
CA GLN A 108 -15.19 -3.47 10.86
C GLN A 108 -16.33 -4.48 10.80
N ASP A 109 -17.57 -4.06 11.01
CA ASP A 109 -18.76 -4.91 10.96
C ASP A 109 -19.01 -5.44 9.54
N ILE A 110 -18.86 -4.61 8.51
CA ILE A 110 -18.97 -5.03 7.11
C ILE A 110 -17.87 -6.05 6.78
N ALA A 111 -16.62 -5.80 7.19
CA ALA A 111 -15.52 -6.75 6.99
C ALA A 111 -15.74 -8.07 7.74
N ASN A 112 -16.25 -8.00 8.97
CA ASN A 112 -16.62 -9.17 9.77
C ASN A 112 -17.74 -9.98 9.10
N ARG A 113 -18.77 -9.30 8.57
CA ARG A 113 -19.87 -9.93 7.82
C ARG A 113 -19.38 -10.57 6.52
N GLY A 114 -18.47 -9.93 5.79
CA GLY A 114 -17.85 -10.50 4.59
C GLY A 114 -17.09 -11.79 4.90
N ARG A 115 -16.22 -11.78 5.92
CA ARG A 115 -15.52 -12.99 6.39
C ARG A 115 -16.48 -14.08 6.88
N ALA A 116 -17.56 -13.70 7.57
CA ALA A 116 -18.56 -14.65 8.02
C ALA A 116 -19.31 -15.29 6.83
N LEU A 117 -19.67 -14.50 5.81
CA LEU A 117 -20.32 -14.96 4.59
C LEU A 117 -19.44 -15.96 3.83
N GLU A 118 -18.17 -15.62 3.59
CA GLU A 118 -17.19 -16.49 2.95
C GLU A 118 -16.99 -17.79 3.74
N GLY A 119 -16.89 -17.69 5.07
CA GLY A 119 -16.82 -18.86 5.96
C GLY A 119 -18.06 -19.74 5.87
N MET A 120 -19.26 -19.16 5.79
CA MET A 120 -20.51 -19.90 5.60
C MET A 120 -20.57 -20.57 4.23
N ALA A 121 -20.24 -19.87 3.15
CA ALA A 121 -20.21 -20.41 1.80
C ALA A 121 -19.27 -21.63 1.71
N ASN A 122 -18.06 -21.52 2.28
CA ASN A 122 -17.10 -22.62 2.35
C ASN A 122 -17.63 -23.82 3.13
N ARG A 123 -18.31 -23.62 4.27
CA ARG A 123 -18.93 -24.72 5.03
C ARG A 123 -20.08 -25.36 4.26
N VAL A 124 -20.90 -24.58 3.54
CA VAL A 124 -21.97 -25.11 2.71
C VAL A 124 -21.38 -25.97 1.59
N ALA A 125 -20.35 -25.48 0.90
CA ALA A 125 -19.65 -26.24 -0.14
C ALA A 125 -19.04 -27.54 0.39
N GLN A 126 -18.36 -27.49 1.54
CA GLN A 126 -17.78 -28.69 2.17
C GLN A 126 -18.85 -29.70 2.61
N SER A 127 -19.93 -29.22 3.25
CA SER A 127 -21.00 -30.10 3.70
C SER A 127 -21.74 -30.74 2.52
N ALA A 128 -22.02 -29.98 1.46
CA ALA A 128 -22.63 -30.49 0.23
C ALA A 128 -21.76 -31.55 -0.44
N ASN A 129 -20.44 -31.34 -0.54
CA ASN A 129 -19.52 -32.36 -1.04
C ASN A 129 -19.51 -33.63 -0.18
N ALA A 130 -19.53 -33.48 1.15
CA ALA A 130 -19.60 -34.62 2.05
C ALA A 130 -20.92 -35.40 1.89
N PHE A 131 -22.05 -34.70 1.77
CA PHE A 131 -23.35 -35.31 1.50
C PHE A 131 -23.42 -35.97 0.11
N ALA A 132 -22.90 -35.31 -0.92
CA ALA A 132 -22.81 -35.86 -2.27
C ALA A 132 -22.01 -37.18 -2.27
N ASN A 133 -20.87 -37.21 -1.57
CA ASN A 133 -20.05 -38.43 -1.42
C ASN A 133 -20.78 -39.54 -0.64
N LEU A 134 -21.52 -39.19 0.41
CA LEU A 134 -22.35 -40.15 1.15
C LEU A 134 -23.42 -40.77 0.25
N ILE A 135 -24.13 -39.95 -0.53
CA ILE A 135 -25.15 -40.43 -1.47
C ILE A 135 -24.50 -41.27 -2.56
N ALA A 136 -23.38 -40.84 -3.13
CA ALA A 136 -22.64 -41.58 -4.14
C ALA A 136 -22.28 -43.00 -3.67
N SER A 137 -21.94 -43.17 -2.39
CA SER A 137 -21.65 -44.49 -1.80
C SER A 137 -22.88 -45.41 -1.68
N GLN A 138 -24.09 -44.85 -1.71
CA GLN A 138 -25.37 -45.56 -1.58
C GLN A 138 -26.05 -45.80 -2.94
N ILE A 139 -25.59 -45.15 -4.00
CA ILE A 139 -26.12 -45.30 -5.34
C ILE A 139 -25.79 -46.71 -5.86
N PRO A 140 -26.79 -47.50 -6.33
CA PRO A 140 -26.53 -48.76 -6.99
C PRO A 140 -25.64 -48.55 -8.21
N PRO A 141 -24.66 -49.42 -8.52
CA PRO A 141 -23.84 -49.26 -9.71
C PRO A 141 -24.69 -49.25 -10.98
N GLU A 142 -24.19 -48.60 -12.02
CA GLU A 142 -24.87 -48.55 -13.31
C GLU A 142 -25.17 -49.98 -13.82
N PRO A 143 -26.44 -50.28 -14.19
CA PRO A 143 -26.80 -51.62 -14.64
C PRO A 143 -26.10 -51.93 -15.98
N PRO A 144 -25.48 -53.10 -16.14
CA PRO A 144 -24.76 -53.43 -17.35
C PRO A 144 -25.71 -53.67 -18.52
N GLU A 145 -25.35 -53.24 -19.73
CA GLU A 145 -26.24 -53.24 -20.91
C GLU A 145 -26.81 -54.63 -21.27
N HIS A 146 -26.05 -55.70 -21.03
CA HIS A 146 -26.53 -57.07 -21.30
C HIS A 146 -27.74 -57.46 -20.43
N MET A 147 -27.93 -56.82 -19.27
CA MET A 147 -29.09 -57.04 -18.41
C MET A 147 -30.38 -56.58 -19.10
N ALA A 148 -30.32 -55.56 -19.97
CA ALA A 148 -31.48 -55.11 -20.75
C ALA A 148 -32.01 -56.17 -21.72
N ALA A 149 -31.15 -57.11 -22.17
CA ALA A 149 -31.54 -58.20 -23.06
C ALA A 149 -32.10 -59.42 -22.31
N LEU A 150 -31.64 -59.68 -21.07
CA LEU A 150 -32.06 -60.84 -20.26
C LEU A 150 -33.25 -60.53 -19.35
N ASP A 151 -33.26 -59.36 -18.71
CA ASP A 151 -34.35 -58.87 -17.84
C ASP A 151 -34.56 -57.36 -18.06
N PRO A 152 -35.38 -56.99 -19.07
CA PRO A 152 -35.66 -55.59 -19.37
C PRO A 152 -36.29 -54.84 -18.19
N ASP A 153 -37.06 -55.52 -17.34
CA ASP A 153 -37.78 -54.88 -16.23
C ASP A 153 -36.84 -54.64 -15.04
N GLY A 154 -35.94 -55.58 -14.75
CA GLY A 154 -34.86 -55.42 -13.78
C GLY A 154 -33.90 -54.28 -14.13
N TYR A 155 -33.49 -54.21 -15.40
CA TYR A 155 -32.66 -53.11 -15.91
C TYR A 155 -33.33 -51.75 -15.69
N ARG A 156 -34.60 -51.58 -16.09
CA ARG A 156 -35.32 -50.30 -15.93
C ARG A 156 -35.44 -49.87 -14.47
N ARG A 157 -35.68 -50.81 -13.54
CA ARG A 157 -35.75 -50.51 -12.10
C ARG A 157 -34.41 -50.04 -11.55
N GLN A 158 -33.32 -50.76 -11.85
CA GLN A 158 -31.98 -50.37 -11.37
C GLN A 158 -31.52 -49.04 -11.97
N TRP A 159 -31.76 -48.86 -13.28
CA TRP A 159 -31.44 -47.63 -13.97
C TRP A 159 -32.21 -46.45 -13.37
N ALA A 160 -33.51 -46.61 -13.10
CA ALA A 160 -34.31 -45.56 -12.45
C ALA A 160 -33.77 -45.20 -11.05
N LEU A 161 -33.37 -46.19 -10.23
CA LEU A 161 -32.78 -45.93 -8.91
C LEU A 161 -31.43 -45.20 -9.01
N HIS A 162 -30.58 -45.61 -9.96
CA HIS A 162 -29.31 -44.95 -10.23
C HIS A 162 -29.52 -43.48 -10.64
N GLN A 163 -30.42 -43.23 -11.60
CA GLN A 163 -30.73 -41.88 -12.07
C GLN A 163 -31.32 -40.99 -10.97
N VAL A 164 -32.20 -41.51 -10.11
CA VAL A 164 -32.72 -40.77 -8.95
C VAL A 164 -31.58 -40.38 -8.01
N GLY A 165 -30.61 -41.27 -7.79
CA GLY A 165 -29.41 -40.99 -7.01
C GLY A 165 -28.55 -39.87 -7.59
N LEU A 166 -28.27 -39.92 -8.90
CA LEU A 166 -27.50 -38.89 -9.60
C LEU A 166 -28.19 -37.52 -9.54
N ASN A 167 -29.50 -37.47 -9.85
CA ASN A 167 -30.28 -36.24 -9.77
C ASN A 167 -30.24 -35.63 -8.36
N ARG A 168 -30.20 -36.47 -7.31
CA ARG A 168 -30.12 -36.00 -5.93
C ARG A 168 -28.75 -35.40 -5.59
N ILE A 169 -27.67 -35.97 -6.14
CA ILE A 169 -26.33 -35.40 -6.02
C ILE A 169 -26.27 -34.04 -6.73
N ASP A 170 -26.77 -33.97 -7.97
CA ASP A 170 -26.78 -32.73 -8.75
C ASP A 170 -27.58 -31.62 -8.05
N GLU A 171 -28.73 -31.95 -7.47
CA GLU A 171 -29.53 -31.00 -6.67
C GLU A 171 -28.71 -30.43 -5.50
N ILE A 172 -28.02 -31.27 -4.74
CA ILE A 172 -27.19 -30.85 -3.59
C ILE A 172 -26.01 -29.98 -4.04
N LEU A 173 -25.35 -30.36 -5.13
CA LEU A 173 -24.23 -29.58 -5.66
C LEU A 173 -24.70 -28.21 -6.18
N SER A 174 -25.86 -28.15 -6.83
CA SER A 174 -26.41 -26.87 -7.33
C SER A 174 -26.75 -25.90 -6.19
N ILE A 175 -27.25 -26.40 -5.05
CA ILE A 175 -27.51 -25.59 -3.85
C ILE A 175 -26.19 -25.07 -3.26
N ALA A 176 -25.11 -25.85 -3.37
CA ALA A 176 -23.80 -25.48 -2.86
C ALA A 176 -23.08 -24.43 -3.73
N GLU A 177 -23.37 -24.40 -5.03
CA GLU A 177 -22.78 -23.46 -5.98
C GLU A 177 -23.34 -22.04 -5.83
N ALA A 178 -24.64 -21.89 -5.51
CA ALA A 178 -25.28 -20.59 -5.32
C ALA A 178 -24.54 -19.65 -4.35
N PRO A 179 -24.20 -20.04 -3.10
CA PRO A 179 -23.46 -19.16 -2.20
C PRO A 179 -22.02 -18.88 -2.67
N ALA A 180 -21.37 -19.82 -3.36
CA ALA A 180 -20.03 -19.60 -3.91
C ALA A 180 -20.05 -18.49 -4.97
N THR A 181 -21.02 -18.54 -5.89
CA THR A 181 -21.16 -17.50 -6.94
C THR A 181 -21.40 -16.10 -6.37
N VAL A 182 -22.11 -15.99 -5.24
CA VAL A 182 -22.33 -14.70 -4.56
C VAL A 182 -21.05 -14.16 -3.94
N VAL A 183 -20.24 -15.03 -3.32
CA VAL A 183 -18.95 -14.63 -2.75
C VAL A 183 -17.98 -14.20 -3.85
N ASP A 184 -17.92 -14.95 -4.95
CA ASP A 184 -17.06 -14.61 -6.09
C ASP A 184 -17.45 -13.26 -6.70
N ALA A 185 -18.75 -13.05 -6.96
CA ALA A 185 -19.26 -11.78 -7.49
C ALA A 185 -18.97 -10.58 -6.55
N LEU A 186 -19.07 -10.78 -5.23
CA LEU A 186 -18.75 -9.75 -4.24
C LEU A 186 -17.24 -9.44 -4.22
N SER A 187 -16.39 -10.46 -4.34
CA SER A 187 -14.94 -10.31 -4.40
C SER A 187 -14.50 -9.57 -5.67
N GLU A 188 -15.10 -9.89 -6.82
CA GLU A 188 -14.86 -9.17 -8.08
C GLU A 188 -15.27 -7.70 -7.96
N ALA A 189 -16.47 -7.42 -7.44
CA ALA A 189 -16.94 -6.06 -7.25
C ALA A 189 -16.05 -5.24 -6.29
N ALA A 190 -15.58 -5.85 -5.20
CA ALA A 190 -14.64 -5.22 -4.27
C ALA A 190 -13.27 -4.94 -4.92
N SER A 191 -12.81 -5.84 -5.78
CA SER A 191 -11.56 -5.68 -6.53
C SER A 191 -11.67 -4.54 -7.54
N ASP A 192 -12.81 -4.44 -8.25
CA ASP A 192 -13.08 -3.35 -9.20
C ASP A 192 -13.19 -2.00 -8.50
N GLU A 193 -13.85 -1.92 -7.34
CA GLU A 193 -13.93 -0.70 -6.54
C GLU A 193 -12.52 -0.26 -6.09
N GLN A 194 -11.70 -1.20 -5.63
CA GLN A 194 -10.31 -0.92 -5.25
C GLN A 194 -9.50 -0.41 -6.45
N LEU A 195 -9.62 -1.04 -7.62
CA LEU A 195 -8.94 -0.59 -8.85
C LEU A 195 -9.36 0.82 -9.25
N GLN A 196 -10.66 1.15 -9.17
CA GLN A 196 -11.15 2.50 -9.46
C GLN A 196 -10.60 3.53 -8.47
N ALA A 197 -10.58 3.20 -7.18
CA ALA A 197 -10.04 4.08 -6.15
C ALA A 197 -8.53 4.32 -6.32
N GLU A 198 -7.77 3.28 -6.64
CA GLU A 198 -6.33 3.41 -6.92
C GLU A 198 -6.07 4.22 -8.19
N ASN A 199 -6.86 4.01 -9.25
CA ASN A 199 -6.77 4.80 -10.48
C ASN A 199 -7.11 6.28 -10.23
N ALA A 200 -8.13 6.58 -9.40
CA ALA A 200 -8.46 7.96 -9.04
C ALA A 200 -7.29 8.67 -8.33
N LYS A 201 -6.64 7.98 -7.38
CA LYS A 201 -5.43 8.50 -6.70
C LYS A 201 -4.24 8.68 -7.66
N LEU A 202 -4.10 7.79 -8.66
CA LEU A 202 -3.08 7.93 -9.69
C LEU A 202 -3.31 9.19 -10.53
N VAL A 203 -4.54 9.44 -10.96
CA VAL A 203 -4.93 10.64 -11.72
C VAL A 203 -4.76 11.91 -10.89
N GLU A 204 -5.09 11.87 -9.60
CA GLU A 204 -4.86 12.98 -8.68
C GLU A 204 -3.36 13.31 -8.56
N ALA A 205 -2.50 12.29 -8.46
CA ALA A 205 -1.06 12.46 -8.35
C ALA A 205 -0.39 12.88 -9.68
N PHE A 206 -0.89 12.36 -10.81
CA PHE A 206 -0.35 12.55 -12.15
C PHE A 206 -1.50 12.85 -13.14
N PRO A 207 -1.92 14.12 -13.26
CA PRO A 207 -3.06 14.50 -14.10
C PRO A 207 -2.91 14.12 -15.58
N GLU A 208 -1.67 13.96 -16.08
CA GLU A 208 -1.40 13.46 -17.43
C GLU A 208 -1.93 12.05 -17.67
N THR A 209 -2.14 11.26 -16.61
CA THR A 209 -2.72 9.92 -16.71
C THR A 209 -4.23 9.94 -16.89
N ALA A 210 -4.89 11.11 -16.83
CA ALA A 210 -6.31 11.21 -17.15
C ALA A 210 -6.60 10.96 -18.64
N ASP A 211 -5.69 11.39 -19.51
CA ASP A 211 -5.76 11.23 -20.97
C ASP A 211 -5.17 9.88 -21.41
N ASP A 212 -5.72 9.28 -22.46
CA ASP A 212 -5.30 7.97 -22.93
C ASP A 212 -3.86 7.96 -23.44
N GLU A 213 -3.41 8.99 -24.18
CA GLU A 213 -2.05 9.07 -24.71
C GLU A 213 -1.04 9.31 -23.58
N GLY A 214 -1.38 10.22 -22.66
CA GLY A 214 -0.58 10.49 -21.47
C GLY A 214 -0.43 9.26 -20.58
N ARG A 215 -1.54 8.55 -20.33
CA ARG A 215 -1.56 7.29 -19.56
C ARG A 215 -0.69 6.21 -20.20
N LEU A 216 -0.80 5.99 -21.51
CA LEU A 216 0.03 5.01 -22.23
C LEU A 216 1.52 5.33 -22.09
N SER A 217 1.90 6.60 -22.27
CA SER A 217 3.29 7.03 -22.15
C SER A 217 3.83 6.89 -20.72
N PHE A 218 3.00 7.17 -19.71
CA PHE A 218 3.34 7.04 -18.30
C PHE A 218 3.61 5.58 -17.94
N PHE A 219 2.71 4.67 -18.29
CA PHE A 219 2.88 3.25 -18.02
C PHE A 219 4.04 2.65 -18.80
N ALA A 220 4.22 2.99 -20.09
CA ALA A 220 5.39 2.56 -20.86
C ALA A 220 6.70 2.92 -20.16
N GLY A 221 6.81 4.17 -19.67
CA GLY A 221 7.98 4.59 -18.90
C GLY A 221 8.13 3.87 -17.54
N ALA A 222 7.04 3.45 -16.92
CA ALA A 222 7.08 2.63 -15.70
C ALA A 222 7.57 1.21 -15.98
N PHE A 223 7.10 0.58 -17.05
CA PHE A 223 7.56 -0.74 -17.52
C PHE A 223 9.06 -0.71 -17.87
N ASP A 224 9.52 0.29 -18.62
CA ASP A 224 10.93 0.44 -19.00
C ASP A 224 11.86 0.48 -17.76
N VAL A 225 11.43 1.20 -16.72
CA VAL A 225 12.20 1.32 -15.47
C VAL A 225 12.13 0.05 -14.65
N ALA A 226 10.97 -0.58 -14.58
CA ALA A 226 10.82 -1.85 -13.88
C ALA A 226 11.71 -2.93 -14.49
N GLU A 227 11.75 -3.02 -15.83
CA GLU A 227 12.66 -3.92 -16.55
C GLU A 227 14.13 -3.58 -16.27
N ALA A 228 14.50 -2.30 -16.31
CA ALA A 228 15.85 -1.85 -15.98
C ALA A 228 16.27 -2.17 -14.53
N LEU A 229 15.31 -2.30 -13.61
CA LEU A 229 15.51 -2.68 -12.21
C LEU A 229 15.40 -4.19 -11.98
N GLY A 230 15.07 -4.98 -13.01
CA GLY A 230 15.05 -6.45 -12.97
C GLY A 230 13.68 -7.08 -12.68
N PHE A 231 12.59 -6.32 -12.74
CA PHE A 231 11.24 -6.87 -12.68
C PHE A 231 10.85 -7.50 -14.02
N SER A 232 10.11 -8.59 -13.97
CA SER A 232 9.49 -9.18 -15.14
C SER A 232 8.20 -8.45 -15.54
N GLU A 233 7.84 -8.54 -16.81
CA GLU A 233 6.62 -7.92 -17.32
C GLU A 233 5.34 -8.50 -16.68
N ALA A 234 5.37 -9.75 -16.23
CA ALA A 234 4.26 -10.37 -15.52
C ALA A 234 4.06 -9.74 -14.14
N GLU A 235 5.14 -9.57 -13.37
CA GLU A 235 5.09 -8.95 -12.04
C GLU A 235 4.55 -7.52 -12.10
N VAL A 236 4.95 -6.74 -13.11
CA VAL A 236 4.51 -5.34 -13.25
C VAL A 236 3.03 -5.25 -13.64
N ARG A 237 2.50 -6.20 -14.42
CA ARG A 237 1.08 -6.21 -14.81
C ARG A 237 0.14 -6.54 -13.65
N GLU A 238 0.60 -7.31 -12.68
CA GLU A 238 -0.18 -7.65 -11.47
C GLU A 238 -0.24 -6.49 -10.46
N VAL A 239 0.55 -5.43 -10.66
CA VAL A 239 0.58 -4.27 -9.78
C VAL A 239 -0.65 -3.39 -9.98
N THR A 240 -1.40 -3.18 -8.90
CA THR A 240 -2.59 -2.31 -8.86
C THR A 240 -2.39 -1.05 -8.00
N ASP A 241 -1.42 -1.07 -7.08
CA ASP A 241 -1.17 0.05 -6.16
C ASP A 241 -0.55 1.26 -6.90
N HIS A 242 -1.26 2.39 -6.90
CA HIS A 242 -0.81 3.65 -7.53
C HIS A 242 0.53 4.15 -6.99
N ARG A 243 0.88 3.80 -5.74
CA ARG A 243 2.14 4.20 -5.09
C ARG A 243 3.34 3.56 -5.78
N LEU A 244 3.22 2.34 -6.28
CA LEU A 244 4.29 1.65 -6.99
C LEU A 244 4.56 2.34 -8.34
N PHE A 245 3.51 2.76 -9.05
CA PHE A 245 3.67 3.56 -10.26
C PHE A 245 4.26 4.95 -9.99
N LYS A 246 3.89 5.57 -8.86
CA LYS A 246 4.53 6.81 -8.39
C LYS A 246 6.02 6.63 -8.12
N LEU A 247 6.41 5.53 -7.46
CA LEU A 247 7.81 5.18 -7.24
C LEU A 247 8.54 4.95 -8.57
N ALA A 248 7.95 4.19 -9.50
CA ALA A 248 8.53 3.94 -10.82
C ALA A 248 8.76 5.25 -11.60
N HIS A 249 7.81 6.19 -11.54
CA HIS A 249 7.96 7.51 -12.15
C HIS A 249 9.18 8.27 -11.59
N TYR A 250 9.34 8.33 -10.28
CA TYR A 250 10.49 9.03 -9.69
C TYR A 250 11.80 8.28 -9.89
N ALA A 251 11.79 6.95 -9.87
CA ALA A 251 12.94 6.12 -10.23
C ALA A 251 13.40 6.41 -11.67
N ARG A 252 12.46 6.58 -12.62
CA ARG A 252 12.76 7.01 -14.00
C ARG A 252 13.53 8.31 -14.04
N LEU A 253 13.05 9.33 -13.32
CA LEU A 253 13.68 10.65 -13.26
C LEU A 253 15.08 10.56 -12.63
N GLY A 254 15.22 9.76 -11.56
CA GLY A 254 16.49 9.50 -10.91
C GLY A 254 17.51 8.84 -11.84
N LEU A 255 17.12 7.76 -12.53
CA LEU A 255 17.97 7.05 -13.48
C LEU A 255 18.39 7.96 -14.66
N ALA A 256 17.45 8.75 -15.19
CA ALA A 256 17.75 9.72 -16.24
C ALA A 256 18.75 10.78 -15.76
N ALA A 257 18.60 11.29 -14.53
CA ALA A 257 19.52 12.25 -13.94
C ALA A 257 20.92 11.65 -13.72
N GLU A 258 21.02 10.41 -13.25
CA GLU A 258 22.30 9.71 -13.10
C GLU A 258 22.99 9.52 -14.46
N GLN A 259 22.25 9.09 -15.48
CA GLN A 259 22.79 8.94 -16.83
C GLN A 259 23.24 10.28 -17.40
N ALA A 260 22.47 11.36 -17.20
CA ALA A 260 22.84 12.70 -17.61
C ALA A 260 24.14 13.17 -16.90
N LYS A 261 24.27 12.91 -15.60
CA LYS A 261 25.48 13.22 -14.83
C LYS A 261 26.69 12.43 -15.36
N LYS A 262 26.55 11.13 -15.60
CA LYS A 262 27.60 10.28 -16.20
C LYS A 262 28.04 10.81 -17.57
N ARG A 263 27.07 11.19 -18.43
CA ARG A 263 27.34 11.80 -19.75
C ARG A 263 28.05 13.13 -19.62
N ALA A 264 27.62 14.02 -18.72
CA ALA A 264 28.25 15.32 -18.48
C ALA A 264 29.70 15.18 -18.00
N MET A 265 29.96 14.29 -17.03
CA MET A 265 31.32 14.00 -16.54
C MET A 265 32.21 13.42 -17.65
N SER A 266 31.67 12.53 -18.49
CA SER A 266 32.42 11.99 -19.63
C SER A 266 32.80 13.07 -20.66
N LYS A 267 31.91 14.05 -20.89
CA LYS A 267 32.19 15.19 -21.79
C LYS A 267 33.24 16.12 -21.20
N LEU A 268 33.20 16.38 -19.89
CA LEU A 268 34.21 17.17 -19.20
C LEU A 268 35.58 16.50 -19.28
N ASN A 269 35.66 15.19 -19.04
CA ASN A 269 36.91 14.43 -19.11
C ASN A 269 37.47 14.33 -20.54
N ARG A 270 36.61 14.40 -21.57
CA ARG A 270 37.00 14.39 -22.99
C ARG A 270 37.23 15.79 -23.57
N ALA A 271 36.88 16.85 -22.84
CA ALA A 271 37.11 18.21 -23.32
C ALA A 271 38.63 18.47 -23.34
N PRO A 272 39.21 18.87 -24.48
CA PRO A 272 40.63 19.21 -24.53
C PRO A 272 40.91 20.36 -23.55
N ALA A 273 42.04 20.29 -22.84
CA ALA A 273 42.47 21.34 -21.93
C ALA A 273 42.41 22.67 -22.68
N THR A 274 41.65 23.62 -22.15
CA THR A 274 41.56 24.95 -22.75
C THR A 274 42.97 25.51 -22.79
N VAL A 275 43.53 25.62 -24.00
CA VAL A 275 44.80 26.32 -24.20
C VAL A 275 44.53 27.73 -23.71
N ALA A 276 45.13 28.09 -22.58
CA ALA A 276 45.00 29.41 -22.00
C ALA A 276 45.28 30.41 -23.10
N ARG A 277 44.25 31.16 -23.52
CA ARG A 277 44.41 32.28 -24.43
C ARG A 277 45.51 33.13 -23.81
N PRO A 278 46.62 33.42 -24.50
CA PRO A 278 47.68 34.23 -23.92
C PRO A 278 47.02 35.53 -23.48
N ARG A 279 46.98 35.74 -22.16
CA ARG A 279 46.55 37.00 -21.57
C ARG A 279 47.38 38.06 -22.28
N PRO A 280 46.76 39.11 -22.90
CA PRO A 280 47.54 40.15 -23.53
C PRO A 280 48.54 40.63 -22.47
N ALA A 281 49.82 40.47 -22.78
CA ALA A 281 50.90 40.79 -21.86
C ALA A 281 50.61 42.16 -21.26
N ALA A 282 50.71 42.23 -19.93
CA ALA A 282 50.41 43.39 -19.12
C ALA A 282 51.20 44.63 -19.58
N ARG A 283 50.71 45.30 -20.62
CA ARG A 283 51.20 46.62 -21.04
C ARG A 283 50.77 47.69 -20.03
N ALA A 284 49.77 47.38 -19.20
CA ALA A 284 49.26 48.23 -18.13
C ALA A 284 50.16 48.31 -16.87
N GLU A 285 51.09 47.37 -16.65
CA GLU A 285 51.97 47.40 -15.47
C GLU A 285 53.35 48.04 -15.73
N GLN A 286 53.72 48.26 -16.98
CA GLN A 286 55.03 48.81 -17.35
C GLN A 286 55.06 50.34 -17.28
N ALA A 287 53.97 51.02 -17.67
CA ALA A 287 53.85 52.46 -17.63
C ALA A 287 54.02 53.06 -16.20
N PRO A 288 53.33 52.57 -15.15
CA PRO A 288 53.46 53.17 -13.82
C PRO A 288 54.83 52.89 -13.16
N ARG A 289 55.54 51.83 -13.56
CA ARG A 289 56.89 51.54 -13.05
C ARG A 289 57.93 52.46 -13.71
N GLN A 290 57.83 52.70 -15.02
CA GLN A 290 58.75 53.58 -15.75
C GLN A 290 58.59 55.05 -15.33
N SER A 291 57.35 55.53 -15.13
CA SER A 291 57.10 56.89 -14.62
C SER A 291 57.67 57.10 -13.21
N ARG A 292 57.55 56.11 -12.32
CA ARG A 292 58.16 56.16 -10.97
C ARG A 292 59.69 56.20 -11.01
N GLU A 293 60.32 55.43 -11.88
CA GLU A 293 61.77 55.47 -12.04
C GLU A 293 62.26 56.79 -12.67
N ALA A 294 61.50 57.35 -13.62
CA ALA A 294 61.79 58.66 -14.20
C ALA A 294 61.69 59.79 -13.15
N MET A 295 60.65 59.78 -12.31
CA MET A 295 60.52 60.73 -11.19
C MET A 295 61.67 60.62 -10.18
N GLN A 296 62.16 59.40 -9.89
CA GLN A 296 63.31 59.19 -9.01
C GLN A 296 64.64 59.70 -9.60
N ARG A 297 64.79 59.67 -10.93
CA ARG A 297 65.97 60.26 -11.59
C ARG A 297 65.89 61.78 -11.59
N LEU A 298 64.72 62.34 -11.91
CA LEU A 298 64.47 63.78 -11.86
C LEU A 298 64.74 64.36 -10.46
N SER A 299 64.27 63.70 -9.40
CA SER A 299 64.49 64.19 -8.02
C SER A 299 65.94 64.18 -7.59
N LYS A 300 66.79 63.35 -8.22
CA LYS A 300 68.23 63.28 -7.95
C LYS A 300 69.05 64.23 -8.83
N SER A 301 68.70 64.38 -10.10
CA SER A 301 69.50 65.12 -11.08
C SER A 301 69.04 66.57 -11.28
N GLY A 302 67.75 66.87 -11.03
CA GLY A 302 67.14 68.18 -11.29
C GLY A 302 67.18 68.62 -12.77
N SER A 303 67.52 67.72 -13.70
CA SER A 303 67.75 68.04 -15.11
C SER A 303 66.45 68.08 -15.91
N ILE A 304 66.30 69.09 -16.77
CA ILE A 304 65.17 69.22 -17.71
C ILE A 304 65.03 67.99 -18.61
N ARG A 305 66.14 67.33 -18.97
CA ARG A 305 66.10 66.11 -19.80
C ARG A 305 65.41 64.95 -19.11
N ASP A 306 65.55 64.85 -17.79
CA ASP A 306 64.93 63.79 -17.01
C ASP A 306 63.45 64.08 -16.72
N ALA A 307 63.05 65.37 -16.72
CA ALA A 307 61.66 65.77 -16.58
C ALA A 307 60.79 65.36 -17.79
N MET A 308 61.36 65.35 -19.01
CA MET A 308 60.65 64.94 -20.22
C MET A 308 60.35 63.43 -20.29
N GLY A 309 61.00 62.62 -19.44
CA GLY A 309 60.77 61.18 -19.37
C GLY A 309 59.70 60.77 -18.36
N VAL A 310 59.12 61.72 -17.62
CA VAL A 310 58.05 61.47 -16.66
C VAL A 310 56.71 61.52 -17.38
N ASP A 311 56.00 60.40 -17.37
CA ASP A 311 54.63 60.32 -17.84
C ASP A 311 53.69 60.66 -16.68
N PHE A 312 52.80 61.65 -16.87
CA PHE A 312 51.90 62.20 -15.85
C PHE A 312 50.44 61.74 -16.01
N ASP A 313 50.16 60.92 -17.02
CA ASP A 313 48.84 60.36 -17.30
C ASP A 313 48.49 59.12 -16.45
#